data_AF-A0A968TUP0-F1
#
_entry.id   AF-A0A968TUP0-F1
#
_cell.length_a   1.000
_cell.length_b   1.000
_cell.length_c   1.000
_cell.angle_alpha   90.00
_cell.angle_beta   90.00
_cell.angle_gamma   90.00
#
_symmetry.space_group_name_H-M   'P 1'
#
loop_
_entity.id
_entity.type
_entity.pdbx_description
1 polymer ?
#
loop_
_entity_poly.entity_id
_entity_poly.type
_entity_poly.pdbx_seq_one_letter_code
_entity_poly.pdbx_strand_id
1 'polypeptide(L)'
;MSSENDREWRELTDAWQTGEAGPPAGLSELHVKVRRQSRLLVSLAIGEVLFTLALMAFLIHRTRLDPEPSLVVATVLVGVFVAVTFAFTTWNRRGLWRAETASTIAHAELMRKRCLGRLRTVRFSYALLAAECLFLTAWLPWRIETTPRLAERGLEPYLSGFGAMIALTAIYVVVLVGIDRRSRRELREVEALLAQLAAEPLGGEGK
;
A
#
# COMPACT_ATOMS: atom_id res chain seq x y z
N MET A 1 35.29 -44.57 8.88
CA MET A 1 34.02 -43.85 8.66
C MET A 1 34.03 -42.40 9.18
N SER A 2 34.79 -42.03 10.22
CA SER A 2 34.84 -40.61 10.66
C SER A 2 35.64 -39.68 9.74
N SER A 3 36.72 -40.18 9.12
CA SER A 3 37.62 -39.35 8.31
C SER A 3 37.02 -38.85 6.98
N GLU A 4 36.03 -39.56 6.45
CA GLU A 4 35.36 -39.22 5.21
C GLU A 4 34.26 -38.17 5.47
N ASN A 5 33.51 -38.34 6.56
CA ASN A 5 32.53 -37.39 7.04
C ASN A 5 33.18 -36.06 7.47
N ASP A 6 34.33 -36.11 8.14
CA ASP A 6 35.11 -34.92 8.51
C ASP A 6 35.65 -34.16 7.28
N ARG A 7 35.90 -34.87 6.17
CA ARG A 7 36.35 -34.26 4.93
C ARG A 7 35.20 -33.56 4.21
N GLU A 8 34.05 -34.22 4.13
CA GLU A 8 32.81 -33.67 3.57
C GLU A 8 32.36 -32.41 4.33
N TRP A 9 32.40 -32.44 5.67
CA TRP A 9 32.08 -31.26 6.48
C TRP A 9 33.04 -30.10 6.28
N ARG A 10 34.35 -30.37 6.13
CA ARG A 10 35.33 -29.31 5.84
C ARG A 10 35.15 -28.73 4.45
N GLU A 11 34.90 -29.57 3.44
CA GLU A 11 34.64 -29.13 2.07
C GLU A 11 33.36 -28.27 1.99
N LEU A 12 32.29 -28.66 2.69
CA LEU A 12 31.07 -27.86 2.80
C LEU A 12 31.30 -26.53 3.53
N THR A 13 32.11 -26.54 4.59
CA THR A 13 32.44 -25.33 5.37
C THR A 13 33.33 -24.38 4.57
N ASP A 14 34.32 -24.91 3.87
CA ASP A 14 35.18 -24.13 2.96
C ASP A 14 34.34 -23.55 1.83
N ALA A 15 33.48 -24.34 1.16
CA ALA A 15 32.60 -23.85 0.10
C ALA A 15 31.63 -22.74 0.59
N TRP A 16 31.20 -22.80 1.86
CA TRP A 16 30.42 -21.76 2.51
C TRP A 16 31.24 -20.50 2.85
N GLN A 17 32.48 -20.67 3.32
CA GLN A 17 33.36 -19.58 3.76
C GLN A 17 34.07 -18.86 2.60
N THR A 18 34.38 -19.57 1.51
CA THR A 18 35.00 -19.01 0.31
C THR A 18 34.00 -18.27 -0.57
N GLY A 19 32.69 -18.43 -0.32
CA GLY A 19 31.64 -17.79 -1.11
C GLY A 19 31.51 -18.35 -2.53
N GLU A 20 32.16 -19.48 -2.85
CA GLU A 20 31.98 -20.20 -4.11
C GLU A 20 30.57 -20.78 -4.23
N ALA A 21 29.95 -21.15 -3.10
CA ALA A 21 28.50 -21.26 -2.98
C ALA A 21 27.87 -19.86 -2.91
N GLY A 22 28.01 -19.10 -3.99
CA GLY A 22 27.27 -17.86 -4.17
C GLY A 22 25.77 -18.13 -3.95
N PRO A 23 25.02 -17.20 -3.34
CA PRO A 23 23.60 -17.40 -3.07
C PRO A 23 22.93 -17.94 -4.34
N PRO A 24 22.16 -19.05 -4.29
CA PRO A 24 21.61 -19.71 -5.47
C PRO A 24 21.08 -18.67 -6.43
N ALA A 25 21.37 -18.82 -7.72
CA ALA A 25 21.36 -17.77 -8.74
C ALA A 25 20.04 -16.96 -8.93
N GLY A 26 19.00 -17.17 -8.12
CA GLY A 26 17.83 -16.30 -7.97
C GLY A 26 17.70 -15.49 -6.67
N LEU A 27 18.53 -15.69 -5.64
CA LEU A 27 18.43 -14.94 -4.36
C LEU A 27 18.90 -13.48 -4.49
N SER A 28 19.93 -13.21 -5.29
CA SER A 28 20.39 -11.86 -5.61
C SER A 28 19.34 -11.09 -6.40
N GLU A 29 18.68 -11.72 -7.37
CA GLU A 29 17.54 -11.14 -8.10
C GLU A 29 16.34 -10.89 -7.18
N LEU A 30 16.10 -11.78 -6.21
CA LEU A 30 15.06 -11.59 -5.19
C LEU A 30 15.35 -10.36 -4.33
N HIS A 31 16.59 -10.19 -3.86
CA HIS A 31 17.00 -9.04 -3.04
C HIS A 31 16.83 -7.71 -3.80
N VAL A 32 17.17 -7.68 -5.09
CA VAL A 32 16.98 -6.50 -5.95
C VAL A 32 15.49 -6.20 -6.16
N LYS A 33 14.66 -7.23 -6.41
CA LYS A 33 13.19 -7.07 -6.51
C LYS A 33 12.60 -6.56 -5.21
N VAL A 34 12.98 -7.11 -4.05
CA VAL A 34 12.50 -6.70 -2.73
C VAL A 34 12.90 -5.25 -2.43
N ARG A 35 14.16 -4.85 -2.70
CA ARG A 35 14.61 -3.46 -2.54
C ARG A 35 13.83 -2.50 -3.44
N ARG A 36 13.59 -2.86 -4.70
CA ARG A 36 12.82 -2.02 -5.64
C ARG A 36 11.36 -1.87 -5.20
N GLN A 37 10.72 -2.95 -4.75
CA GLN A 37 9.37 -2.89 -4.21
C GLN A 37 9.28 -2.08 -2.92
N SER A 38 10.29 -2.19 -2.05
CA SER A 38 10.39 -1.39 -0.83
C SER A 38 10.50 0.10 -1.15
N ARG A 39 11.38 0.48 -2.09
CA ARG A 39 11.51 1.88 -2.54
C ARG A 39 10.21 2.42 -3.14
N LEU A 40 9.51 1.61 -3.94
CA LEU A 40 8.24 2.02 -4.56
C LEU A 40 7.15 2.25 -3.51
N LEU A 41 7.08 1.40 -2.48
CA LEU A 41 6.16 1.61 -1.35
C LEU A 41 6.50 2.88 -0.57
N VAL A 42 7.79 3.15 -0.33
CA VAL A 42 8.25 4.37 0.34
C VAL A 42 7.93 5.60 -0.50
N SER A 43 8.18 5.58 -1.82
CA SER A 43 7.88 6.71 -2.69
C SER A 43 6.38 6.97 -2.78
N LEU A 44 5.55 5.92 -2.81
CA LEU A 44 4.09 6.05 -2.83
C LEU A 44 3.59 6.64 -1.51
N ALA A 45 4.15 6.21 -0.38
CA ALA A 45 3.87 6.80 0.93
C ALA A 45 4.26 8.28 1.03
N ILE A 46 5.43 8.66 0.51
CA ILE A 46 5.86 10.05 0.47
C ILE A 46 4.91 10.87 -0.43
N GLY A 47 4.56 10.32 -1.59
CA GLY A 47 3.61 10.94 -2.51
C GLY A 47 2.24 11.17 -1.88
N GLU A 48 1.72 10.19 -1.15
CA GLU A 48 0.46 10.28 -0.40
C GLU A 48 0.51 11.42 0.62
N VAL A 49 1.59 11.53 1.40
CA VAL A 49 1.78 12.60 2.39
C VAL A 49 1.88 13.97 1.72
N LEU A 50 2.70 14.10 0.67
CA LEU A 50 2.87 15.37 -0.05
C LEU A 50 1.57 15.83 -0.71
N PHE A 51 0.84 14.91 -1.34
CA PHE A 51 -0.47 15.19 -1.94
C PHE A 51 -1.46 15.69 -0.89
N THR A 52 -1.52 14.99 0.25
CA THR A 52 -2.39 15.35 1.37
C THR A 52 -2.07 16.73 1.93
N LEU A 53 -0.79 17.03 2.13
CA LEU A 53 -0.34 18.35 2.60
C LEU A 53 -0.67 19.45 1.59
N ALA A 54 -0.43 19.22 0.30
CA ALA A 54 -0.75 20.18 -0.75
C ALA A 54 -2.26 20.44 -0.84
N LEU A 55 -3.09 19.39 -0.77
CA LEU A 55 -4.55 19.50 -0.79
C LEU A 55 -5.06 20.29 0.42
N MET A 56 -4.57 19.98 1.63
CA MET A 56 -4.95 20.71 2.85
C MET A 56 -4.50 22.17 2.80
N ALA A 57 -3.26 22.44 2.35
CA ALA A 57 -2.76 23.81 2.21
C ALA A 57 -3.59 24.61 1.21
N PHE A 58 -3.96 23.99 0.08
CA PHE A 58 -4.83 24.59 -0.93
C PHE A 58 -6.22 24.93 -0.36
N LEU A 59 -6.87 23.99 0.34
CA LEU A 59 -8.19 24.21 0.94
C LEU A 59 -8.16 25.29 2.03
N ILE A 60 -7.15 25.28 2.89
CA ILE A 60 -6.95 26.32 3.92
C ILE A 60 -6.73 27.67 3.26
N HIS A 61 -5.89 27.75 2.23
CA HIS A 61 -5.64 28.99 1.50
C HIS A 61 -6.92 29.53 0.85
N ARG A 62 -7.71 28.68 0.19
CA ARG A 62 -8.99 29.07 -0.42
C ARG A 62 -10.01 29.53 0.62
N THR A 63 -10.10 28.83 1.76
CA THR A 63 -10.99 29.20 2.86
C THR A 63 -10.60 30.53 3.50
N ARG A 64 -9.31 30.90 3.48
CA ARG A 64 -8.83 32.21 3.96
C ARG A 64 -9.16 33.35 3.00
N LEU A 65 -9.11 33.10 1.69
CA LEU A 65 -9.43 34.11 0.67
C LEU A 65 -10.93 34.38 0.62
N ASP A 66 -11.75 33.33 0.64
CA ASP A 66 -13.20 33.40 0.61
C ASP A 66 -13.78 32.53 1.74
N PRO A 67 -14.02 33.08 2.94
CA PRO A 67 -14.52 32.33 4.10
C PRO A 67 -16.02 32.03 3.98
N GLU A 68 -16.41 31.33 2.92
CA GLU A 68 -17.76 30.80 2.79
C GLU A 68 -17.97 29.65 3.81
N PRO A 69 -19.07 29.63 4.58
CA PRO A 69 -19.35 28.56 5.54
C PRO A 69 -19.30 27.16 4.91
N SER A 70 -19.73 27.04 3.65
CA SER A 70 -19.68 25.78 2.88
C SER A 70 -18.24 25.29 2.64
N LEU A 71 -17.30 26.19 2.39
CA LEU A 71 -15.87 25.87 2.21
C LEU A 71 -15.19 25.52 3.53
N VAL A 72 -15.59 26.17 4.63
CA VAL A 72 -15.11 25.80 5.97
C VAL A 72 -15.53 24.37 6.31
N VAL A 73 -16.80 24.03 6.12
CA VAL A 73 -17.32 22.66 6.35
C VAL A 73 -16.59 21.64 5.48
N ALA A 74 -16.38 21.93 4.19
CA ALA A 74 -15.64 21.05 3.30
C ALA A 74 -14.19 20.86 3.75
N THR A 75 -13.51 21.92 4.16
CA THR A 75 -12.13 21.87 4.66
C THR A 75 -12.01 21.03 5.92
N VAL A 76 -12.95 21.19 6.86
CA VAL A 76 -12.99 20.39 8.09
C VAL A 76 -13.22 18.91 7.76
N LEU A 77 -14.19 18.59 6.89
CA LEU A 77 -14.50 17.21 6.53
C LEU A 77 -13.36 16.52 5.76
N VAL A 78 -12.72 17.22 4.82
CA VAL A 78 -11.51 16.71 4.16
C VAL A 78 -10.40 16.50 5.19
N GLY A 79 -10.22 17.42 6.13
CA GLY A 79 -9.29 17.24 7.25
C GLY A 79 -9.56 15.99 8.09
N VAL A 80 -10.84 15.66 8.33
CA VAL A 80 -11.24 14.42 9.01
C VAL A 80 -10.87 13.20 8.18
N PHE A 81 -11.19 13.17 6.88
CA PHE A 81 -10.82 12.05 6.00
C PHE A 81 -9.30 11.83 5.96
N VAL A 82 -8.54 12.92 5.90
CA VAL A 82 -7.07 12.90 5.98
C VAL A 82 -6.60 12.31 7.31
N ALA A 83 -7.15 12.77 8.43
CA ALA A 83 -6.77 12.28 9.76
C ALA A 83 -7.08 10.78 9.91
N VAL A 84 -8.26 10.34 9.46
CA VAL A 84 -8.67 8.93 9.49
C VAL A 84 -7.76 8.07 8.62
N THR A 85 -7.42 8.54 7.41
CA THR A 85 -6.49 7.85 6.50
C THR A 85 -5.10 7.74 7.10
N PHE A 86 -4.58 8.83 7.69
CA PHE A 86 -3.28 8.84 8.33
C PHE A 86 -3.23 7.91 9.56
N ALA A 87 -4.28 7.92 10.39
CA ALA A 87 -4.39 7.03 11.54
C ALA A 87 -4.42 5.56 11.10
N PHE A 88 -5.24 5.23 10.10
CA PHE A 88 -5.34 3.87 9.56
C PHE A 88 -4.02 3.39 8.95
N THR A 89 -3.39 4.20 8.09
CA THR A 89 -2.12 3.83 7.44
C THR A 89 -1.00 3.66 8.45
N THR A 90 -0.93 4.52 9.46
CA THR A 90 0.05 4.42 10.56
C THR A 90 -0.19 3.14 11.38
N TRP A 91 -1.43 2.86 11.77
CA TRP A 91 -1.79 1.61 12.45
C TRP A 91 -1.40 0.39 11.63
N ASN A 92 -1.80 0.36 10.36
CA ASN A 92 -1.57 -0.79 9.48
C ASN A 92 -0.08 -1.03 9.21
N ARG A 93 0.74 0.04 9.17
CA ARG A 93 2.20 -0.06 8.95
C ARG A 93 2.98 -0.40 10.21
N ARG A 94 2.54 -0.01 11.40
CA ARG A 94 3.25 -0.23 12.68
C ARG A 94 3.61 -1.70 12.93
N GLY A 95 2.78 -2.64 12.47
CA GLY A 95 3.04 -4.09 12.57
C GLY A 95 3.99 -4.68 11.51
N LEU A 96 4.43 -3.89 10.52
CA LEU A 96 5.20 -4.37 9.36
C LEU A 96 6.70 -3.99 9.40
N TRP A 97 7.13 -3.23 10.42
CA TRP A 97 8.45 -2.60 10.50
C TRP A 97 9.50 -3.42 11.28
N ARG A 98 9.11 -4.50 11.99
CA ARG A 98 10.08 -5.40 12.61
C ARG A 98 10.59 -6.41 11.58
N ALA A 99 11.82 -6.22 11.14
CA ALA A 99 12.60 -7.17 10.36
C ALA A 99 13.84 -7.56 11.17
N GLU A 100 13.66 -8.45 12.12
CA GLU A 100 14.74 -9.13 12.84
C GLU A 100 14.50 -10.62 12.74
N THR A 101 14.70 -11.23 11.56
CA THR A 101 14.57 -12.68 11.47
C THR A 101 15.56 -13.27 10.48
N ALA A 102 16.37 -14.21 10.99
CA ALA A 102 17.48 -14.89 10.32
C ALA A 102 17.06 -16.09 9.44
N SER A 103 15.76 -16.45 9.38
CA SER A 103 15.29 -17.64 8.66
C SER A 103 14.39 -17.32 7.45
N THR A 104 14.48 -18.18 6.42
CA THR A 104 13.67 -18.10 5.18
C THR A 104 12.17 -18.14 5.45
N ILE A 105 11.74 -18.99 6.40
CA ILE A 105 10.32 -19.10 6.82
C ILE A 105 9.81 -17.77 7.37
N ALA A 106 10.58 -17.13 8.24
CA ALA A 106 10.19 -15.85 8.82
C ALA A 106 10.10 -14.72 7.76
N HIS A 107 10.96 -14.76 6.74
CA HIS A 107 10.86 -13.84 5.61
C HIS A 107 9.56 -14.05 4.82
N ALA A 108 9.21 -15.31 4.52
CA ALA A 108 7.97 -15.65 3.83
C ALA A 108 6.72 -15.25 4.64
N GLU A 109 6.71 -15.47 5.95
CA GLU A 109 5.63 -15.00 6.84
C GLU A 109 5.51 -13.47 6.86
N LEU A 110 6.63 -12.75 6.87
CA LEU A 110 6.63 -11.29 6.80
C LEU A 110 6.05 -10.80 5.47
N MET A 111 6.40 -11.45 4.36
CA MET A 111 5.81 -11.16 3.05
C MET A 111 4.30 -11.41 3.04
N ARG A 112 3.83 -12.52 3.64
CA ARG A 112 2.41 -12.81 3.81
C ARG A 112 1.69 -11.71 4.59
N LYS A 113 2.25 -11.29 5.74
CA LYS A 113 1.70 -10.19 6.56
C LYS A 113 1.64 -8.88 5.77
N ARG A 114 2.65 -8.55 4.97
CA ARG A 114 2.65 -7.36 4.09
C ARG A 114 1.56 -7.43 3.03
N CYS A 115 1.36 -8.58 2.39
CA CYS A 115 0.31 -8.75 1.39
C CYS A 115 -1.09 -8.59 2.01
N LEU A 116 -1.33 -9.21 3.17
CA LEU A 116 -2.57 -9.04 3.92
C LEU A 116 -2.80 -7.58 4.36
N GLY A 117 -1.73 -6.90 4.82
CA GLY A 117 -1.77 -5.48 5.15
C GLY A 117 -2.17 -4.61 3.95
N ARG A 118 -1.62 -4.88 2.76
CA ARG A 118 -2.02 -4.18 1.52
C ARG A 118 -3.48 -4.44 1.16
N LEU A 119 -3.97 -5.67 1.28
CA LEU A 119 -5.39 -6.00 1.00
C LEU A 119 -6.33 -5.29 1.99
N ARG A 120 -5.95 -5.18 3.26
CA ARG A 120 -6.70 -4.37 4.24
C ARG A 120 -6.73 -2.90 3.84
N THR A 121 -5.59 -2.34 3.41
CA THR A 121 -5.55 -0.96 2.88
C THR A 121 -6.49 -0.80 1.70
N VAL A 122 -6.49 -1.71 0.73
CA VAL A 122 -7.38 -1.62 -0.43
C VAL A 122 -8.86 -1.63 0.00
N ARG A 123 -9.26 -2.50 0.92
CA ARG A 123 -10.63 -2.54 1.45
C ARG A 123 -11.00 -1.23 2.14
N PHE A 124 -10.10 -0.71 2.96
CA PHE A 124 -10.29 0.59 3.61
C PHE A 124 -10.41 1.71 2.58
N SER A 125 -9.55 1.73 1.54
CA SER A 125 -9.61 2.72 0.46
C SER A 125 -10.93 2.66 -0.31
N TYR A 126 -11.51 1.48 -0.55
CA TYR A 126 -12.85 1.39 -1.14
C TYR A 126 -13.94 1.95 -0.24
N ALA A 127 -13.90 1.66 1.06
CA ALA A 127 -14.87 2.19 2.01
C ALA A 127 -14.76 3.72 2.14
N LEU A 128 -13.53 4.23 2.17
CA LEU A 128 -13.24 5.66 2.19
C LEU A 128 -13.74 6.34 0.91
N LEU A 129 -13.41 5.79 -0.26
CA LEU A 129 -13.87 6.31 -1.55
C LEU A 129 -15.40 6.34 -1.63
N ALA A 130 -16.08 5.30 -1.14
CA ALA A 130 -17.54 5.28 -1.09
C ALA A 130 -18.08 6.41 -0.20
N ALA A 131 -17.48 6.63 0.97
CA ALA A 131 -17.85 7.72 1.86
C ALA A 131 -17.59 9.12 1.24
N GLU A 132 -16.46 9.30 0.55
CA GLU A 132 -16.13 10.53 -0.18
C GLU A 132 -17.12 10.78 -1.33
N CYS A 133 -17.46 9.76 -2.12
CA CYS A 133 -18.46 9.88 -3.18
C CYS A 133 -19.84 10.22 -2.61
N LEU A 134 -20.27 9.58 -1.52
CA LEU A 134 -21.54 9.91 -0.85
C LEU A 134 -21.55 11.35 -0.33
N PHE A 135 -20.43 11.80 0.24
CA PHE A 135 -20.30 13.18 0.69
C PHE A 135 -20.36 14.16 -0.48
N LEU A 136 -19.55 13.96 -1.53
CA LEU A 136 -19.50 14.86 -2.69
C LEU A 136 -20.82 14.91 -3.46
N THR A 137 -21.51 13.77 -3.60
CA THR A 137 -22.81 13.71 -4.26
C THR A 137 -23.90 14.47 -3.49
N ALA A 138 -23.84 14.50 -2.16
CA ALA A 138 -24.76 15.30 -1.35
C ALA A 138 -24.34 16.79 -1.26
N TRP A 139 -23.05 17.06 -1.14
CA TRP A 139 -22.52 18.41 -0.92
C TRP A 139 -22.54 19.26 -2.20
N LEU A 140 -22.24 18.69 -3.36
CA LEU A 140 -22.09 19.45 -4.60
C LEU A 140 -23.41 20.11 -5.05
N PRO A 141 -24.57 19.42 -5.09
CA PRO A 141 -25.85 20.06 -5.40
C PRO A 141 -26.20 21.15 -4.39
N TRP A 142 -26.08 20.86 -3.10
CA TRP A 142 -26.35 21.82 -2.03
C TRP A 142 -25.50 23.09 -2.18
N ARG A 143 -24.21 22.95 -2.52
CA ARG A 143 -23.32 24.08 -2.78
C ARG A 143 -23.76 24.89 -4.00
N ILE A 144 -24.10 24.23 -5.11
CA ILE A 144 -24.49 24.93 -6.34
C ILE A 144 -25.78 25.72 -6.12
N GLU A 145 -26.74 25.16 -5.37
CA GLU A 145 -28.00 25.82 -5.02
C GLU A 145 -27.82 26.99 -4.04
N THR A 146 -26.89 26.87 -3.09
CA THR A 146 -26.66 27.90 -2.06
C THR A 146 -25.70 29.01 -2.48
N THR A 147 -24.97 28.86 -3.59
CA THR A 147 -24.07 29.88 -4.12
C THR A 147 -24.68 30.55 -5.36
N PRO A 148 -25.20 31.79 -5.27
CA PRO A 148 -25.90 32.46 -6.38
C PRO A 148 -25.10 32.51 -7.69
N ARG A 149 -23.79 32.81 -7.59
CA ARG A 149 -22.88 32.86 -8.74
C ARG A 149 -22.71 31.53 -9.48
N LEU A 150 -22.91 30.40 -8.79
CA LEU A 150 -22.84 29.07 -9.40
C LEU A 150 -24.20 28.69 -9.99
N ALA A 151 -25.30 29.01 -9.31
CA ALA A 151 -26.65 28.79 -9.81
C ALA A 151 -26.89 29.51 -11.15
N GLU A 152 -26.37 30.73 -11.32
CA GLU A 152 -26.45 31.52 -12.56
C GLU A 152 -25.78 30.84 -13.77
N ARG A 153 -24.83 29.91 -13.55
CA ARG A 153 -24.14 29.16 -14.62
C ARG A 153 -24.91 27.92 -15.10
N GLY A 154 -26.11 27.68 -14.56
CA GLY A 154 -26.96 26.56 -14.97
C GLY A 154 -26.31 25.19 -14.74
N LEU A 155 -26.22 24.38 -15.79
CA LEU A 155 -25.75 22.98 -15.72
C LEU A 155 -24.22 22.83 -15.78
N GLU A 156 -23.49 23.85 -16.19
CA GLU A 156 -22.02 23.80 -16.31
C GLU A 156 -21.30 23.36 -15.01
N PRO A 157 -21.60 23.91 -13.81
CA PRO A 157 -20.95 23.48 -12.57
C PRO A 157 -21.29 22.03 -12.18
N TYR A 158 -22.48 21.55 -12.55
CA TYR A 158 -22.86 20.15 -12.35
C TYR A 158 -22.03 19.23 -13.25
N LEU A 159 -21.95 19.53 -14.55
CA LEU A 159 -21.22 18.70 -15.51
C LEU A 159 -19.72 18.67 -15.22
N SER A 160 -19.13 19.84 -14.93
CA SER A 160 -17.70 19.92 -14.60
C SER A 160 -17.38 19.27 -13.24
N GLY A 161 -18.19 19.50 -12.21
CA GLY A 161 -17.99 18.93 -10.89
C GLY A 161 -18.21 17.41 -10.85
N PHE A 162 -19.37 16.93 -11.29
CA PHE A 162 -19.66 15.49 -11.34
C PHE A 162 -18.78 14.76 -12.37
N GLY A 163 -18.49 15.37 -13.51
CA GLY A 163 -17.59 14.81 -14.52
C GLY A 163 -16.17 14.59 -13.98
N ALA A 164 -15.61 15.61 -13.30
CA ALA A 164 -14.30 15.48 -12.66
C ALA A 164 -14.32 14.43 -11.54
N MET A 165 -15.37 14.40 -10.72
CA MET A 165 -15.54 13.39 -9.67
C MET A 165 -15.55 11.98 -10.26
N ILE A 166 -16.39 11.72 -11.27
CA ILE A 166 -16.50 10.40 -11.91
C ILE A 166 -15.16 9.99 -12.53
N ALA A 167 -14.48 10.89 -13.24
CA ALA A 167 -13.20 10.60 -13.87
C ALA A 167 -12.13 10.24 -12.83
N LEU A 168 -11.99 11.03 -11.76
CA LEU A 168 -11.03 10.77 -10.68
C LEU A 168 -11.35 9.47 -9.94
N THR A 169 -12.63 9.22 -9.61
CA THR A 169 -13.07 7.97 -9.00
C THR A 169 -12.75 6.78 -9.89
N ALA A 170 -13.01 6.85 -11.20
CA ALA A 170 -12.71 5.78 -12.14
C ALA A 170 -11.21 5.47 -12.19
N ILE A 171 -10.35 6.50 -12.30
CA ILE A 171 -8.89 6.34 -12.27
C ILE A 171 -8.45 5.68 -10.96
N TYR A 172 -8.96 6.15 -9.83
CA TYR A 172 -8.60 5.63 -8.52
C TYR A 172 -9.03 4.16 -8.35
N VAL A 173 -10.24 3.80 -8.81
CA VAL A 173 -10.73 2.41 -8.82
C VAL A 173 -9.84 1.53 -9.69
N VAL A 174 -9.45 1.96 -10.89
CA VAL A 174 -8.54 1.19 -11.76
C VAL A 174 -7.21 0.90 -11.05
N VAL A 175 -6.65 1.91 -10.36
CA VAL A 175 -5.43 1.75 -9.56
C VAL A 175 -5.64 0.76 -8.41
N LEU A 176 -6.73 0.89 -7.64
CA LEU A 176 -7.04 -0.02 -6.52
C LEU A 176 -7.26 -1.47 -6.99
N VAL A 177 -7.95 -1.68 -8.11
CA VAL A 177 -8.13 -3.00 -8.74
C VAL A 177 -6.79 -3.59 -9.15
N GLY A 178 -5.89 -2.77 -9.73
CA GLY A 178 -4.53 -3.19 -10.06
C GLY A 178 -3.75 -3.64 -8.83
N ILE A 179 -3.81 -2.86 -7.74
CA ILE A 179 -3.14 -3.18 -6.47
C ILE A 179 -3.74 -4.42 -5.82
N ASP A 180 -5.08 -4.59 -5.81
CA ASP A 180 -5.76 -5.77 -5.26
C ASP A 180 -5.34 -7.03 -6.01
N ARG A 181 -5.45 -7.02 -7.35
CA ARG A 181 -5.10 -8.16 -8.19
C ARG A 181 -3.65 -8.57 -8.00
N ARG A 182 -2.74 -7.59 -7.96
CA ARG A 182 -1.32 -7.85 -7.73
C ARG A 182 -1.07 -8.42 -6.33
N SER A 183 -1.66 -7.82 -5.30
CA SER A 183 -1.48 -8.26 -3.91
C SER A 183 -2.04 -9.66 -3.68
N ARG A 184 -3.14 -10.04 -4.33
CA ARG A 184 -3.69 -11.41 -4.29
C ARG A 184 -2.85 -12.43 -5.05
N ARG A 185 -2.16 -12.04 -6.11
CA ARG A 185 -1.20 -12.90 -6.81
C ARG A 185 0.02 -13.16 -5.92
N GLU A 186 0.63 -12.09 -5.41
CA GLU A 186 1.78 -12.16 -4.50
C GLU A 186 1.44 -12.98 -3.23
N LEU A 187 0.24 -12.82 -2.67
CA LEU A 187 -0.20 -13.62 -1.51
C LEU A 187 -0.24 -15.12 -1.81
N ARG A 188 -0.82 -15.51 -2.96
CA ARG A 188 -0.91 -16.92 -3.36
C ARG A 188 0.46 -17.54 -3.60
N GLU A 189 1.38 -16.79 -4.21
CA GLU A 189 2.77 -17.23 -4.42
C GLU A 189 3.46 -17.49 -3.08
N VAL A 190 3.32 -16.58 -2.11
CA VAL A 190 3.91 -16.75 -0.78
C VAL A 190 3.28 -17.90 0.00
N GLU A 191 1.96 -18.08 -0.10
CA GLU A 191 1.27 -19.21 0.57
C GLU A 191 1.66 -20.56 -0.03
N ALA A 192 1.89 -20.63 -1.34
CA ALA A 192 2.43 -21.83 -1.99
C ALA A 192 3.86 -22.16 -1.51
N LEU A 193 4.73 -21.15 -1.39
CA LEU A 193 6.09 -21.33 -0.87
C LEU A 193 6.09 -21.82 0.59
N LEU A 194 5.22 -21.26 1.43
CA LEU A 194 5.07 -21.71 2.83
C LEU A 194 4.56 -23.15 2.91
N ALA A 195 3.64 -23.55 2.02
CA ALA A 195 3.16 -24.92 1.96
C ALA A 195 4.26 -25.91 1.53
N GLN A 196 5.10 -25.54 0.56
CA GLN A 196 6.26 -26.35 0.14
C GLN A 196 7.28 -26.52 1.27
N LEU A 197 7.64 -25.43 1.96
CA LEU A 197 8.55 -25.47 3.10
C LEU A 197 8.01 -26.28 4.29
N ALA A 198 6.68 -26.36 4.44
CA ALA A 198 6.05 -27.22 5.44
C ALA A 198 6.02 -28.71 5.01
N ALA A 199 5.98 -28.99 3.70
CA ALA A 199 5.94 -30.34 3.14
C ALA A 199 7.33 -30.98 2.99
N GLU A 200 8.39 -30.18 2.86
CA GLU A 200 9.80 -30.60 2.98
C GLU A 200 10.37 -30.21 4.34
N PRO A 201 10.02 -30.91 5.44
CA PRO A 201 10.53 -30.60 6.77
C PRO A 201 11.99 -31.02 6.86
N LEU A 202 12.92 -30.24 6.29
CA LEU A 202 14.39 -30.39 6.37
C LEU A 202 14.82 -31.86 6.59
N GLY A 203 14.33 -32.74 5.72
CA GLY A 203 14.45 -34.19 5.85
C GLY A 203 15.78 -34.68 5.28
N GLY A 204 16.87 -34.00 5.68
CA GLY A 204 18.24 -34.43 5.44
C GLY A 204 18.92 -35.02 6.68
N GLU A 205 18.22 -35.14 7.81
CA GLU A 205 18.66 -35.97 8.94
C GLU A 205 18.01 -37.36 8.85
N GLY A 206 18.33 -38.07 7.77
CA GLY A 206 17.89 -39.44 7.51
C GLY A 206 19.08 -40.38 7.39
N LYS A 207 19.61 -40.78 8.56
CA LYS A 207 20.33 -42.03 8.91
C LYS A 207 21.19 -42.75 7.87
#